data_AF-A0AA48KRQ3-F1
#
_entry.id   AF-A0AA48KRQ3-F1
#
_cell.length_a   1.000
_cell.length_b   1.000
_cell.length_c   1.000
_cell.angle_alpha   90.00
_cell.angle_beta   90.00
_cell.angle_gamma   90.00
#
_symmetry.space_group_name_H-M   'P 1'
#
loop_
_entity.id
_entity.type
_entity.pdbx_description
1 polymer ?
#
loop_
_entity_poly.entity_id
_entity_poly.type
_entity_poly.pdbx_seq_one_letter_code
_entity_poly.pdbx_strand_id
1 'polypeptide(L)'
;METLVATILVVVVFMMASMTLNSLFVTSVEQKDGPIRQELLFLQYKYAHGKLTLPHYDEQENWEIKVEEQIWQGKGQVIFSAMNTRNDKEIIFSLSHE
;
A
#
# COMPACT_ATOMS: atom_id res chain seq x y z
N MET A 1 -20.82 -38.87 -28.06
CA MET A 1 -20.43 -38.64 -26.64
C MET A 1 -19.21 -37.73 -26.54
N GLU A 2 -18.43 -37.56 -27.62
CA GLU A 2 -17.24 -36.70 -27.62
C GLU A 2 -17.53 -35.21 -27.38
N THR A 3 -18.65 -34.68 -27.88
CA THR A 3 -19.01 -33.26 -27.70
C THR A 3 -19.27 -32.90 -26.25
N LEU A 4 -19.88 -33.81 -25.48
CA LEU A 4 -20.12 -33.64 -24.05
C LEU A 4 -18.80 -33.54 -23.29
N VAL A 5 -17.85 -34.44 -23.59
CA VAL A 5 -16.51 -34.42 -23.00
C VAL A 5 -15.78 -33.11 -23.35
N ALA A 6 -15.84 -32.69 -24.62
CA ALA A 6 -15.21 -31.45 -25.07
C ALA A 6 -15.76 -30.22 -24.34
N THR A 7 -17.09 -30.12 -24.17
CA THR A 7 -17.71 -28.99 -23.46
C THR A 7 -17.30 -28.94 -21.99
N ILE A 8 -17.20 -30.09 -21.31
CA ILE A 8 -16.74 -30.15 -19.91
C ILE A 8 -15.30 -29.68 -19.79
N LEU A 9 -14.42 -30.12 -20.71
CA LEU A 9 -13.02 -29.68 -20.71
C LEU A 9 -12.89 -28.17 -20.89
N VAL A 10 -13.66 -27.57 -21.81
CA VAL A 10 -13.65 -26.12 -22.02
C VAL A 10 -14.13 -25.39 -20.77
N VAL A 11 -15.22 -25.84 -20.12
CA VAL A 11 -15.73 -25.22 -18.88
C VAL A 11 -14.70 -25.27 -17.76
N VAL A 12 -14.00 -26.40 -17.58
CA VAL A 12 -12.95 -26.55 -16.56
C VAL A 12 -11.78 -25.61 -16.82
N VAL A 13 -11.34 -25.48 -18.09
CA VAL A 13 -10.28 -24.55 -18.46
C VAL A 13 -10.69 -23.10 -18.20
N PHE A 14 -11.91 -22.71 -18.56
CA PHE A 14 -12.41 -21.35 -18.27
C PHE A 14 -12.52 -21.06 -16.79
N MET A 15 -12.93 -22.04 -15.98
CA MET A 15 -13.00 -21.91 -14.53
C MET A 15 -11.59 -21.69 -13.94
N MET A 16 -10.61 -22.50 -14.34
CA MET A 16 -9.22 -22.34 -13.90
C MET A 16 -8.64 -21.00 -14.34
N ALA A 17 -8.84 -20.61 -15.60
CA ALA A 17 -8.36 -19.32 -16.12
C ALA A 17 -8.98 -18.13 -15.36
N SER A 18 -10.26 -18.20 -15.00
CA SER A 18 -10.94 -17.16 -14.23
C SER A 18 -10.36 -17.02 -12.83
N MET A 19 -10.09 -18.14 -12.15
CA MET A 19 -9.45 -18.15 -10.83
C MET A 19 -8.03 -17.59 -10.89
N THR A 20 -7.24 -18.00 -11.90
CA THR A 20 -5.88 -17.47 -12.12
C THR A 20 -5.91 -15.96 -12.38
N LEU A 21 -6.80 -15.49 -13.26
CA LEU A 21 -6.92 -14.07 -13.58
C LEU A 21 -7.33 -13.24 -12.35
N ASN A 22 -8.27 -13.74 -11.56
CA ASN A 22 -8.70 -13.09 -10.32
C ASN A 22 -7.54 -12.98 -9.33
N SER A 23 -6.77 -14.05 -9.14
CA SER A 23 -5.59 -14.05 -8.27
C SER A 23 -4.54 -13.04 -8.73
N LEU A 24 -4.24 -13.01 -10.04
CA LEU A 24 -3.27 -12.07 -10.60
C LEU A 24 -3.72 -10.61 -10.44
N PHE A 25 -5.01 -10.34 -10.61
CA PHE A 25 -5.56 -9.00 -10.42
C PHE A 25 -5.44 -8.53 -8.96
N VAL A 26 -5.79 -9.38 -8.00
CA VAL A 26 -5.66 -9.09 -6.56
C VAL A 26 -4.19 -8.81 -6.20
N THR A 27 -3.27 -9.68 -6.60
CA THR A 27 -1.84 -9.52 -6.29
C THR A 27 -1.24 -8.27 -6.94
N SER A 28 -1.63 -7.92 -8.17
CA SER A 28 -1.14 -6.70 -8.84
C SER A 28 -1.64 -5.42 -8.16
N VAL A 29 -2.88 -5.41 -7.66
CA VAL A 29 -3.44 -4.28 -6.90
C VAL A 29 -2.75 -4.13 -5.54
N GLU A 30 -2.38 -5.22 -4.88
CA GLU A 30 -1.64 -5.18 -3.61
C GLU A 30 -0.19 -4.71 -3.75
N GLN A 31 0.47 -4.99 -4.89
CA GLN A 31 1.87 -4.57 -5.10
C GLN A 31 2.05 -3.07 -5.41
N LYS A 32 0.97 -2.33 -5.70
CA LYS A 32 1.04 -0.87 -5.96
C LYS A 32 1.39 -0.04 -4.72
N ASP A 33 1.39 -0.64 -3.53
CA ASP A 33 1.74 0.03 -2.28
C ASP A 33 3.28 0.15 -2.12
N GLY A 34 4.06 -0.55 -2.95
CA GLY A 34 5.54 -0.57 -2.91
C GLY A 34 6.21 0.80 -3.05
N PRO A 35 5.90 1.59 -4.09
CA PRO A 35 6.47 2.94 -4.28
C PRO A 35 6.20 3.88 -3.10
N ILE A 36 4.98 3.85 -2.55
CA ILE A 36 4.59 4.71 -1.43
C ILE A 36 5.27 4.29 -0.12
N ARG A 37 5.37 2.98 0.12
CA ARG A 37 6.17 2.47 1.24
C ARG A 37 7.62 2.92 1.13
N GLN A 38 8.20 2.92 -0.07
CA GLN A 38 9.56 3.40 -0.29
C GLN A 38 9.69 4.90 -0.02
N GLU A 39 8.71 5.71 -0.42
CA GLU A 39 8.69 7.15 -0.13
C GLU A 39 8.61 7.42 1.38
N LEU A 40 7.73 6.71 2.11
CA LEU A 40 7.64 6.83 3.57
C LEU A 40 8.96 6.47 4.27
N LEU A 41 9.66 5.42 3.81
CA LEU A 41 10.99 5.06 4.32
C LEU A 41 12.03 6.15 4.01
N PHE A 42 11.96 6.79 2.85
CA PHE A 42 12.85 7.88 2.48
C PHE A 42 12.60 9.14 3.32
N LEU A 43 11.35 9.47 3.60
CA LEU A 43 10.98 10.56 4.52
C LEU A 43 11.47 10.27 5.94
N GLN A 44 11.33 9.03 6.42
CA GLN A 44 11.87 8.60 7.71
C GLN A 44 13.40 8.78 7.75
N TYR A 45 14.11 8.37 6.70
CA TYR A 45 15.54 8.57 6.59
C TYR A 45 15.93 10.05 6.63
N LYS A 46 15.24 10.91 5.85
CA LYS A 46 15.47 12.37 5.88
C LYS A 46 15.25 12.95 7.27
N TYR A 47 14.19 12.52 7.96
CA TYR A 47 13.91 12.96 9.32
C TYR A 47 15.02 12.56 10.29
N ALA A 48 15.46 11.30 10.27
CA ALA A 48 16.57 10.81 11.12
C ALA A 48 17.89 11.58 10.90
N HIS A 49 18.10 12.13 9.71
CA HIS A 49 19.27 12.94 9.37
C HIS A 49 19.04 14.46 9.48
N GLY A 50 17.92 14.91 10.06
CA GLY A 50 17.61 16.33 10.26
C GLY A 50 17.37 17.11 8.96
N LYS A 51 17.02 16.41 7.87
CA LYS A 51 16.78 16.97 6.53
C LYS A 51 15.29 17.05 6.18
N LEU A 52 14.40 16.70 7.11
CA LEU A 52 12.95 16.83 6.95
C LEU A 52 12.42 17.85 7.95
N THR A 53 11.72 18.87 7.45
CA THR A 53 11.00 19.83 8.28
C THR A 53 9.59 19.32 8.53
N LEU A 54 9.13 19.41 9.78
CA LEU A 54 7.77 19.03 10.18
C LEU A 54 6.90 20.28 10.41
N PRO A 55 5.58 20.21 10.15
CA PRO A 55 4.90 19.08 9.51
C PRO A 55 5.17 19.05 8.01
N HIS A 56 5.24 17.85 7.43
CA HIS A 56 5.44 17.64 6.00
C HIS A 56 4.16 17.07 5.38
N TYR A 57 3.75 17.64 4.25
CA TYR A 57 2.57 17.24 3.50
C TYR A 57 2.96 17.05 2.04
N ASP A 58 2.56 15.92 1.47
CA ASP A 58 2.79 15.61 0.06
C ASP A 58 1.58 14.88 -0.53
N GLU A 59 1.37 15.04 -1.82
CA GLU A 59 0.29 14.38 -2.56
C GLU A 59 0.87 13.70 -3.79
N GLN A 60 0.76 12.38 -3.85
CA GLN A 60 1.30 11.60 -4.95
C GLN A 60 0.23 10.67 -5.54
N GLU A 61 -0.22 11.03 -6.74
CA GLU A 61 -1.27 10.36 -7.50
C GLU A 61 -2.59 10.23 -6.74
N ASN A 62 -2.75 9.14 -5.98
CA ASN A 62 -3.94 8.85 -5.18
C ASN A 62 -3.60 8.71 -3.69
N TRP A 63 -2.39 9.11 -3.28
CA TRP A 63 -1.91 9.00 -1.92
C TRP A 63 -1.66 10.37 -1.32
N GLU A 64 -2.27 10.63 -0.17
CA GLU A 64 -1.98 11.77 0.68
C GLU A 64 -0.96 11.34 1.72
N ILE A 65 0.22 11.95 1.71
CA ILE A 65 1.32 11.65 2.61
C ILE A 65 1.43 12.76 3.65
N LYS A 66 1.48 12.37 4.92
CA LYS A 66 1.51 13.28 6.06
C LYS A 66 2.59 12.85 7.04
N VAL A 67 3.43 13.79 7.46
CA VAL A 67 4.41 13.58 8.53
C VAL A 67 4.21 14.63 9.60
N GLU A 68 3.87 14.17 10.80
CA GLU A 68 3.53 15.04 11.93
C GLU A 68 4.15 14.55 13.22
N GLU A 69 4.46 15.50 14.10
CA GLU A 69 4.79 15.21 15.48
C GLU A 69 3.50 15.15 16.31
N GLN A 70 3.27 14.01 16.98
CA GLN A 70 2.20 13.83 17.94
C GLN A 70 2.79 13.53 19.32
N ILE A 71 2.22 14.16 20.34
CA ILE A 71 2.59 13.92 21.73
C ILE A 71 1.71 12.79 22.26
N TRP A 72 2.27 11.58 22.38
CA TRP A 72 1.57 10.44 22.95
C TRP A 72 2.14 10.15 24.35
N GLN A 73 1.29 10.27 25.38
CA GLN A 73 1.67 10.03 26.79
C GLN A 73 2.92 10.82 27.26
N GLY A 74 3.08 12.06 26.79
CA GLY A 74 4.18 12.93 27.22
C GLY A 74 5.53 12.67 26.55
N LYS A 75 5.60 11.72 25.60
CA LYS A 75 6.74 11.58 24.68
C LYS A 75 6.34 12.06 23.28
N GLY A 76 7.20 12.88 22.66
CA GLY A 76 7.06 13.27 21.27
C GLY A 76 7.31 12.07 20.36
N GLN A 77 6.36 11.77 19.48
CA GLN A 77 6.47 10.72 18.47
C GLN A 77 6.21 11.34 17.10
N VAL A 78 7.03 10.97 16.11
CA VAL A 78 6.77 11.39 14.72
C VAL A 78 6.04 10.28 14.00
N ILE A 79 4.90 10.63 13.41
CA ILE A 79 4.03 9.75 12.65
C ILE A 79 4.19 10.08 11.18
N PHE A 80 4.45 9.06 10.38
CA PHE A 80 4.48 9.10 8.94
C PHE A 80 3.29 8.28 8.44
N SER A 81 2.31 8.92 7.81
CA SER A 81 1.14 8.26 7.25
C SER A 81 1.02 8.52 5.75
N ALA A 82 0.53 7.52 5.02
CA ALA A 82 0.04 7.69 3.67
C ALA A 82 -1.37 7.09 3.55
N MET A 83 -2.33 7.89 3.09
CA MET A 83 -3.72 7.50 2.90
C MET A 83 -4.06 7.45 1.42
N ASN A 84 -4.57 6.31 0.95
CA ASN A 84 -4.99 6.15 -0.43
C ASN A 84 -6.44 6.60 -0.60
N THR A 85 -6.63 7.67 -1.35
CA THR A 85 -7.92 8.30 -1.66
C THR A 85 -8.88 7.41 -2.48
N ARG A 86 -8.42 6.30 -3.07
CA ARG A 86 -9.27 5.41 -3.90
C ARG A 86 -9.72 4.13 -3.22
N ASN A 87 -8.94 3.58 -2.30
CA ASN A 87 -9.22 2.27 -1.71
C ASN A 87 -9.22 2.29 -0.18
N ASP A 88 -9.18 3.48 0.43
CA ASP A 88 -9.21 3.69 1.89
C ASP A 88 -8.08 2.96 2.64
N LYS A 89 -7.04 2.51 1.92
CA LYS A 89 -5.86 1.91 2.55
C LYS A 89 -5.04 3.00 3.22
N GLU A 90 -4.62 2.74 4.45
CA GLU A 90 -3.70 3.58 5.20
C GLU A 90 -2.43 2.81 5.53
N ILE A 91 -1.27 3.47 5.35
CA ILE A 91 0.03 2.96 5.76
C ILE A 91 0.58 3.94 6.80
N ILE A 92 0.76 3.48 8.03
CA ILE A 92 1.27 4.29 9.15
C ILE A 92 2.60 3.71 9.64
N PHE A 93 3.59 4.59 9.83
CA PHE A 93 4.81 4.33 10.57
C PHE A 93 4.94 5.33 11.72
N SER A 94 5.42 4.86 12.86
CA SER A 94 5.64 5.71 14.02
C SER A 94 7.07 5.53 14.54
N LEU A 95 7.70 6.65 14.92
CA LEU A 95 9.06 6.67 15.46
C LEU A 95 9.05 7.37 16.82
N SER A 96 9.16 6.61 17.91
CA SER A 96 9.33 7.18 19.24
C SER A 96 10.76 7.68 19.42
N HIS A 97 10.91 8.90 19.93
CA HIS A 97 12.17 9.35 20.49
C HIS A 97 12.31 8.75 21.90
N GLU A 98 13.42 8.06 22.17
CA GLU A 98 13.65 7.39 23.45
C GLU A 98 14.00 8.37 24.57
#